data_AF-A0A1I4BEH9-F1
#
_entry.id   AF-A0A1I4BEH9-F1
#
_cell.length_a   1.000
_cell.length_b   1.000
_cell.length_c   1.000
_cell.angle_alpha   90.00
_cell.angle_beta   90.00
_cell.angle_gamma   90.00
#
_symmetry.space_group_name_H-M   'P 1'
#
loop_
_entity.id
_entity.type
_entity.pdbx_description
1 polymer ?
#
loop_
_entity_poly.entity_id
_entity_poly.type
_entity_poly.pdbx_seq_one_letter_code
_entity_poly.pdbx_strand_id
1 'polypeptide(L)'
;MEKILGLEYSTVFLNEASQIPYSSALIAFTRLAQVAPNLAQRAFIDLNPVGKTHWTNILFGDKRDPVSMTRLNDPKNYQRAFLNPPDNAQNLSSEFLTSLANLPERQRKRFYEGVY
;
A
#
# COMPACT_ATOMS: atom_id res chain seq x y z
N MET A 1 -3.95 18.04 -5.30
CA MET A 1 -4.57 17.78 -3.98
C MET A 1 -5.61 18.82 -3.58
N GLU A 2 -5.49 20.08 -3.98
CA GLU A 2 -6.44 21.13 -3.55
C GLU A 2 -7.92 20.81 -3.84
N LYS A 3 -8.20 20.08 -4.93
CA LYS A 3 -9.56 19.70 -5.33
C LYS A 3 -10.32 18.81 -4.33
N ILE A 4 -9.63 18.16 -3.38
CA ILE A 4 -10.29 17.26 -2.40
C ILE A 4 -10.47 17.91 -1.02
N LEU A 5 -9.98 19.13 -0.79
CA LEU A 5 -9.90 19.73 0.55
C LEU A 5 -11.26 20.08 1.18
N GLY A 6 -12.34 20.13 0.38
CA GLY A 6 -13.71 20.34 0.87
C GLY A 6 -14.59 19.09 0.84
N LEU A 7 -14.02 17.94 0.48
CA LEU A 7 -14.77 16.69 0.30
C LEU A 7 -14.53 15.74 1.46
N GLU A 8 -15.51 14.85 1.67
CA GLU A 8 -15.43 13.77 2.63
C GLU A 8 -15.72 12.45 1.93
N TYR A 9 -14.98 11.42 2.32
CA TYR A 9 -15.10 10.08 1.78
C TYR A 9 -15.18 9.06 2.90
N SER A 10 -15.90 7.98 2.64
CA SER A 10 -15.88 6.77 3.46
C SER A 10 -14.77 5.83 3.00
N THR A 11 -14.38 5.87 1.73
CA THR A 11 -13.31 5.05 1.18
C THR A 11 -12.34 5.89 0.38
N VAL A 12 -11.05 5.69 0.63
CA VAL A 12 -9.96 6.26 -0.17
C VAL A 12 -9.15 5.11 -0.74
N PHE A 13 -8.88 5.13 -2.04
CA PHE A 13 -7.97 4.19 -2.68
C PHE A 13 -6.77 4.95 -3.26
N LEU A 14 -5.57 4.61 -2.79
CA LEU A 14 -4.31 5.15 -3.26
C LEU A 14 -3.62 4.11 -4.14
N ASN A 15 -3.85 4.22 -5.44
CA ASN A 15 -3.23 3.35 -6.43
C ASN A 15 -1.76 3.71 -6.65
N GLU A 16 -0.88 2.73 -6.87
CA GLU A 16 0.54 2.96 -7.20
C GLU A 16 1.23 3.86 -6.16
N ALA A 17 1.07 3.55 -4.88
CA ALA A 17 1.54 4.39 -3.77
C ALA A 17 3.05 4.64 -3.77
N SER A 18 3.82 3.87 -4.54
CA SER A 18 5.23 4.14 -4.85
C SER A 18 5.48 5.51 -5.49
N GLN A 19 4.48 6.07 -6.16
CA GLN A 19 4.51 7.38 -6.83
C GLN A 19 3.78 8.47 -6.04
N ILE A 20 3.27 8.16 -4.84
CA ILE A 20 2.48 9.09 -4.02
C ILE A 20 3.33 9.53 -2.83
N PRO A 21 3.70 10.82 -2.75
CA PRO A 21 4.37 11.37 -1.58
C PRO A 21 3.53 11.18 -0.31
N TYR A 22 4.17 10.90 0.83
CA TYR A 22 3.46 10.72 2.11
C TYR A 22 2.63 11.95 2.51
N SER A 23 3.10 13.16 2.20
CA SER A 23 2.35 14.40 2.43
C SER A 23 1.02 14.43 1.68
N SER A 24 0.99 13.91 0.44
CA SER A 24 -0.25 13.74 -0.31
C SER A 24 -1.13 12.67 0.33
N ALA A 25 -0.57 11.52 0.73
CA ALA A 25 -1.34 10.48 1.41
C ALA A 25 -2.00 11.01 2.70
N LEU A 26 -1.28 11.80 3.50
CA LEU A 26 -1.81 12.45 4.70
C LEU A 26 -3.02 13.33 4.40
N ILE A 27 -2.95 14.18 3.37
CA ILE A 27 -4.09 15.02 2.97
C ILE A 27 -5.29 14.12 2.63
N ALA A 28 -5.09 13.05 1.86
CA ALA A 28 -6.16 12.11 1.51
C ALA A 28 -6.75 11.42 2.74
N PHE A 29 -5.92 10.99 3.71
CA PHE A 29 -6.39 10.38 4.95
C PHE A 29 -7.25 11.33 5.79
N THR A 30 -6.97 12.64 5.80
CA THR A 30 -7.86 13.60 6.48
C THR A 30 -9.24 13.70 5.84
N ARG A 31 -9.43 13.20 4.61
CA ARG A 31 -10.74 13.18 3.94
C ARG A 31 -11.54 11.92 4.25
N LEU A 32 -10.98 10.93 4.95
CA LEU A 32 -11.72 9.78 5.49
C LEU A 32 -12.59 10.22 6.68
N ALA A 33 -13.58 11.06 6.39
CA ALA A 33 -14.41 11.77 7.37
C ALA A 33 -15.91 11.50 7.18
N GLN A 34 -16.32 10.92 6.04
CA GLN A 34 -17.72 10.65 5.78
C GLN A 34 -18.23 9.49 6.63
N VAL A 35 -19.20 9.77 7.51
CA VAL A 35 -19.91 8.76 8.29
C VAL A 35 -21.15 8.32 7.53
N ALA A 36 -21.27 7.02 7.27
CA ALA A 36 -22.43 6.45 6.60
C ALA A 36 -22.89 5.16 7.32
N PRO A 37 -24.21 4.89 7.38
CA PRO A 37 -24.73 3.66 7.97
C PRO A 37 -24.11 2.42 7.31
N ASN A 38 -23.65 1.47 8.13
CA ASN A 38 -23.10 0.17 7.70
C ASN A 38 -21.84 0.24 6.81
N LEU A 39 -21.15 1.39 6.72
CA LEU A 39 -19.92 1.53 5.96
C LEU A 39 -18.80 2.09 6.82
N ALA A 40 -17.81 1.24 7.12
CA ALA A 40 -16.64 1.65 7.86
C ALA A 40 -15.68 2.48 6.99
N GLN A 41 -15.09 3.51 7.57
CA GLN A 41 -14.12 4.35 6.87
C GLN A 41 -12.80 3.59 6.69
N ARG A 42 -12.31 3.47 5.45
CA ARG A 42 -11.09 2.70 5.14
C ARG A 42 -10.26 3.34 4.03
N ALA A 43 -8.95 3.34 4.24
CA ALA A 43 -7.98 3.55 3.18
C ALA A 43 -7.51 2.20 2.64
N PHE A 44 -7.54 2.05 1.32
CA PHE A 44 -6.86 0.96 0.61
C PHE A 44 -5.66 1.56 -0.13
N ILE A 45 -4.51 0.92 -0.02
CA ILE A 45 -3.27 1.40 -0.60
C ILE A 45 -2.64 0.20 -1.28
N ASP A 46 -2.35 0.32 -2.58
CA ASP A 46 -1.61 -0.70 -3.31
C ASP A 46 -0.26 -0.16 -3.81
N LEU A 47 0.68 -1.07 -3.97
CA LEU A 47 1.97 -0.83 -4.59
C LEU A 47 2.68 -2.14 -4.86
N ASN A 48 3.52 -2.12 -5.88
CA ASN A 48 4.63 -3.07 -5.95
C ASN A 48 5.67 -2.70 -4.89
N PRO A 49 6.25 -3.67 -4.15
CA PRO A 49 7.24 -3.40 -3.11
C PRO A 49 8.33 -2.43 -3.59
N VAL A 50 8.74 -1.53 -2.70
CA VAL A 50 9.77 -0.51 -2.92
C VAL A 50 10.82 -0.63 -1.83
N GLY A 51 11.78 0.30 -1.75
CA GLY A 51 12.77 0.27 -0.67
C GLY A 51 12.14 0.33 0.73
N LYS A 52 12.78 -0.31 1.70
CA LYS A 52 12.33 -0.38 3.11
C LYS A 52 12.07 0.99 3.77
N THR A 53 12.67 2.05 3.25
CA THR A 53 12.51 3.43 3.73
C THR A 53 11.27 4.13 3.20
N HIS A 54 10.50 3.51 2.31
CA HIS A 54 9.26 4.09 1.82
C HIS A 54 8.19 4.14 2.91
N TRP A 55 7.37 5.20 2.89
CA TRP A 55 6.39 5.47 3.93
C TRP A 55 5.40 4.32 4.14
N THR A 56 5.04 3.57 3.08
CA THR A 56 4.15 2.41 3.21
C THR A 56 4.79 1.29 4.03
N ASN A 57 6.08 1.01 3.86
CA ASN A 57 6.75 0.00 4.68
C ASN A 57 6.90 0.47 6.13
N ILE A 58 7.24 1.74 6.35
CA ILE A 58 7.37 2.28 7.71
C ILE A 58 6.01 2.25 8.44
N LEU A 59 4.94 2.70 7.77
CA LEU A 59 3.61 2.81 8.34
C LEU A 59 2.93 1.44 8.54
N PHE A 60 2.90 0.60 7.49
CA PHE A 60 2.19 -0.68 7.53
C PHE A 60 3.06 -1.86 7.97
N GLY A 61 4.36 -1.82 7.69
CA GLY A 61 5.32 -2.85 8.09
C GLY A 61 5.86 -2.62 9.50
N ASP A 62 6.56 -1.51 9.69
CA ASP A 62 7.27 -1.21 10.93
C ASP A 62 6.35 -0.65 12.03
N LYS A 63 5.11 -0.30 11.67
CA LYS A 63 4.09 0.31 12.55
C LYS A 63 4.59 1.59 13.21
N ARG A 64 5.23 2.45 12.42
CA ARG A 64 5.76 3.74 12.85
C ARG A 64 5.20 4.87 12.01
N ASP A 65 5.15 6.05 12.58
CA ASP A 65 4.90 7.26 11.81
C ASP A 65 6.10 7.54 10.87
N PRO A 66 5.89 7.69 9.55
CA PRO A 66 6.97 7.90 8.57
C PRO A 66 7.79 9.18 8.73
N VAL A 67 7.37 10.14 9.57
CA VAL A 67 8.08 11.41 9.80
C VAL A 67 8.86 11.36 11.10
N SER A 68 8.16 11.13 12.22
CA SER A 68 8.74 11.10 13.56
C SER A 68 9.47 9.79 13.89
N MET A 69 9.23 8.72 13.11
CA MET A 69 9.74 7.37 13.34
C MET A 69 9.33 6.76 14.69
N THR A 70 8.35 7.38 15.37
CA THR A 70 7.76 6.89 16.61
C THR A 70 6.75 5.78 16.33
N ARG A 71 6.49 4.92 17.32
CA ARG A 71 5.48 3.86 17.19
C ARG A 71 4.09 4.49 17.06
N LEU A 72 3.25 3.89 16.21
CA LEU A 72 1.86 4.30 16.08
C LEU A 72 1.08 4.01 17.36
N ASN A 73 0.17 4.89 17.74
CA ASN A 73 -0.71 4.69 18.90
C ASN A 73 -1.68 3.51 18.68
N ASP A 74 -2.20 3.38 17.46
CA ASP A 74 -3.16 2.33 17.08
C ASP A 74 -2.62 1.45 15.93
N PRO A 75 -1.56 0.64 16.16
CA PRO A 75 -0.90 -0.11 15.11
C PRO A 75 -1.81 -1.16 14.44
N LYS A 76 -2.88 -1.58 15.12
CA LYS A 76 -3.89 -2.52 14.61
C LYS A 76 -4.72 -1.96 13.44
N ASN A 77 -4.80 -0.63 13.28
CA ASN A 77 -5.54 0.00 12.20
C ASN A 77 -4.78 -0.02 10.86
N TYR A 78 -3.50 -0.36 10.89
CA TYR A 78 -2.66 -0.44 9.71
C TYR A 78 -2.41 -1.91 9.45
N GLN A 79 -2.94 -2.47 8.36
CA GLN A 79 -2.75 -3.88 8.01
C GLN A 79 -2.13 -3.98 6.62
N ARG A 80 -1.38 -5.05 6.38
CA ARG A 80 -0.83 -5.34 5.05
C ARG A 80 -1.10 -6.79 4.70
N ALA A 81 -1.36 -7.02 3.43
CA ALA A 81 -1.41 -8.33 2.81
C ALA A 81 -0.49 -8.30 1.58
N PHE A 82 -0.06 -9.47 1.13
CA PHE A 82 0.75 -9.63 -0.07
C PHE A 82 -0.08 -10.36 -1.11
N LEU A 83 0.00 -9.90 -2.35
CA LEU A 83 -0.64 -10.53 -3.50
C LEU A 83 0.49 -10.87 -4.47
N ASN A 84 0.96 -12.12 -4.45
CA ASN A 84 2.09 -12.53 -5.27
C ASN A 84 1.60 -13.30 -6.51
N PRO A 85 2.29 -13.20 -7.65
CA PRO A 85 1.92 -13.92 -8.87
C PRO A 85 1.71 -15.44 -8.69
N PRO A 86 2.55 -16.18 -7.91
CA PRO A 86 2.33 -17.62 -7.70
C PRO A 86 0.98 -17.96 -7.06
N ASP A 87 0.47 -17.09 -6.18
CA ASP A 87 -0.82 -17.30 -5.51
C ASP A 87 -2.00 -17.15 -6.47
N ASN A 88 -1.77 -16.55 -7.65
CA ASN A 88 -2.74 -16.37 -8.73
C ASN A 88 -2.41 -17.22 -9.97
N ALA A 89 -1.66 -18.32 -9.81
CA ALA A 89 -1.18 -19.13 -10.93
C ALA A 89 -2.29 -19.72 -11.81
N GLN A 90 -3.49 -19.94 -11.25
CA GLN A 90 -4.65 -20.41 -12.02
C GLN A 90 -5.11 -19.43 -13.10
N ASN A 91 -4.78 -18.14 -12.95
CA ASN A 91 -5.18 -17.06 -13.86
C ASN A 91 -3.99 -16.47 -14.65
N LEU A 92 -2.80 -17.07 -14.57
CA LEU A 92 -1.57 -16.59 -15.20
C LEU A 92 -0.95 -17.70 -16.05
N SER A 93 -0.30 -17.34 -17.16
CA SER A 93 0.39 -18.33 -17.98
C SER A 93 1.66 -18.85 -17.31
N SER A 94 2.00 -20.11 -17.59
CA SER A 94 3.25 -20.73 -17.14
C SER A 94 4.48 -19.96 -17.60
N GLU A 95 4.45 -19.44 -18.82
CA GLU A 95 5.55 -18.69 -19.43
C GLU A 95 5.78 -17.37 -18.69
N PHE A 96 4.70 -16.68 -18.31
CA PHE A 96 4.78 -15.43 -17.58
C PHE A 96 5.36 -15.63 -16.18
N LEU A 97 4.85 -16.62 -15.43
CA LEU A 97 5.39 -16.94 -14.11
C LEU A 97 6.87 -17.34 -14.17
N THR A 98 7.24 -18.14 -15.18
CA THR A 98 8.64 -18.52 -15.41
C THR A 98 9.51 -17.30 -15.73
N SER A 99 9.01 -16.36 -16.53
CA SER A 99 9.73 -15.12 -16.84
C SER A 99 10.02 -14.29 -15.58
N LEU A 100 9.07 -14.21 -14.65
CA LEU A 100 9.24 -13.51 -13.37
C LEU A 100 10.22 -14.24 -12.45
N ALA A 101 10.14 -15.57 -12.38
CA ALA A 101 11.03 -16.41 -11.58
C ALA A 101 12.49 -16.35 -12.05
N ASN A 102 12.72 -16.08 -13.34
CA ASN A 102 14.05 -15.97 -13.95
C ASN A 102 14.65 -14.56 -13.92
N LEU A 103 13.94 -13.59 -13.34
CA LEU A 103 14.48 -12.23 -13.17
C LEU A 103 15.73 -12.24 -12.28
N PRO A 104 16.65 -11.27 -12.44
CA PRO A 104 17.76 -11.09 -11.51
C PRO A 104 17.23 -10.89 -10.09
N GLU A 105 18.02 -11.29 -9.08
CA GLU A 105 17.58 -11.47 -7.69
C GLU A 105 16.75 -10.29 -7.15
N ARG A 106 17.21 -9.05 -7.38
CA ARG A 106 16.53 -7.84 -6.91
C ARG A 106 15.14 -7.68 -7.55
N GLN A 107 15.03 -7.89 -8.86
CA GLN A 107 13.77 -7.81 -9.59
C GLN A 107 12.85 -8.97 -9.24
N ARG A 108 13.38 -10.19 -9.11
CA ARG A 108 12.59 -11.36 -8.70
C ARG A 108 12.01 -11.20 -7.30
N LYS A 109 12.81 -10.77 -6.33
CA LYS A 109 12.34 -10.45 -4.97
C LYS A 109 11.18 -9.46 -4.99
N ARG A 110 11.26 -8.45 -5.84
CA ARG A 110 10.23 -7.41 -5.96
C ARG A 110 8.96 -7.88 -6.66
N PHE A 111 9.09 -8.50 -7.84
CA PHE A 111 7.97 -8.75 -8.74
C PHE A 111 7.39 -10.17 -8.63
N TYR A 112 8.12 -11.11 -8.05
CA TYR A 112 7.69 -12.50 -7.88
C TYR A 112 7.48 -12.85 -6.41
N GLU A 113 8.43 -12.51 -5.53
CA GLU A 113 8.39 -12.90 -4.12
C GLU A 113 7.67 -11.88 -3.22
N GLY A 114 7.45 -10.64 -3.69
CA GLY A 114 6.74 -9.59 -2.94
C GLY A 114 7.53 -8.99 -1.77
N VAL A 115 8.86 -8.97 -1.83
CA VAL A 115 9.75 -8.57 -0.72
C VAL A 115 10.25 -7.11 -0.85
N TYR A 116 10.30 -6.40 0.29
CA TYR A 116 10.85 -5.03 0.47
C TYR A 116 12.35 -5.00 0.78
#